data_AF-A0A8T5S4L2-F1
#
_entry.id   AF-A0A8T5S4L2-F1
#
_cell.length_a   1.000
_cell.length_b   1.000
_cell.length_c   1.000
_cell.angle_alpha   90.00
_cell.angle_beta   90.00
_cell.angle_gamma   90.00
#
_symmetry.space_group_name_H-M   'P 1'
#
loop_
_entity.id
_entity.type
_entity.pdbx_description
1 polymer ?
#
loop_
_entity_poly.entity_id
_entity_poly.type
_entity_poly.pdbx_seq_one_letter_code
_entity_poly.pdbx_strand_id
1 'polypeptide(L)'
;MPVLEINELIVLIIISIPVAFSPYLLKKRRDIMKWFPAYYALFITFLSTNLEAFYAPDTFNFMEHFFAMVAGVLMCVAAGYEYYGKILKGKQLKVSHKSRGMVEK
;
A
#
# COMPACT_ATOMS: atom_id res chain seq x y z
N MET A 1 -16.21 22.39 15.00
CA MET A 1 -15.01 22.97 14.35
C MET A 1 -14.17 21.79 13.91
N PRO A 2 -13.80 21.68 12.62
CA PRO A 2 -12.88 20.63 12.22
C PRO A 2 -11.55 20.84 12.96
N VAL A 3 -11.09 19.80 13.66
CA VAL A 3 -9.81 19.81 14.36
C VAL A 3 -8.86 19.03 13.46
N LEU A 4 -7.81 19.70 13.00
CA LEU A 4 -6.77 19.02 12.23
C LEU A 4 -6.16 17.91 13.09
N GLU A 5 -6.31 16.67 12.65
CA GLU A 5 -5.68 15.54 13.33
C GLU A 5 -4.22 15.43 12.91
N ILE A 6 -3.32 15.82 13.81
CA ILE A 6 -1.86 15.78 13.58
C ILE A 6 -1.39 14.38 13.15
N ASN A 7 -2.03 13.33 13.67
CA ASN A 7 -1.71 11.95 13.31
C ASN A 7 -1.95 11.66 11.83
N GLU A 8 -3.07 12.11 11.27
CA GLU A 8 -3.44 11.89 9.88
C GLU A 8 -2.55 12.68 8.93
N LEU A 9 -2.14 13.89 9.33
CA LEU A 9 -1.16 14.68 8.60
C LEU A 9 0.22 14.00 8.56
N ILE A 10 0.67 13.43 9.69
CA ILE A 10 1.93 12.66 9.75
C ILE A 10 1.86 11.46 8.79
N VAL A 11 0.74 10.73 8.80
CA VAL A 11 0.54 9.58 7.91
C VAL A 11 0.52 10.02 6.44
N LEU A 12 -0.12 11.14 6.11
CA LEU A 12 -0.10 11.72 4.76
C LEU A 12 1.33 12.03 4.29
N ILE A 13 2.17 12.62 5.15
CA ILE A 13 3.57 12.93 4.82
C ILE A 13 4.36 11.64 4.52
N ILE A 14 4.21 10.62 5.37
CA ILE A 14 4.89 9.33 5.20
C ILE A 14 4.45 8.68 3.89
N ILE A 15 3.14 8.70 3.59
CA ILE A 15 2.58 8.09 2.38
C ILE A 15 2.91 8.90 1.12
N SER A 16 3.12 10.20 1.24
CA SER A 16 3.53 11.05 0.12
C SER A 16 4.88 10.64 -0.47
N ILE A 17 5.79 10.12 0.36
CA ILE A 17 7.16 9.74 -0.06
C ILE A 17 7.10 8.65 -1.16
N PRO A 18 6.52 7.45 -0.94
CA PRO A 18 6.45 6.45 -2.01
C PRO A 18 5.59 6.88 -3.20
N VAL A 19 4.59 7.75 -3.03
CA VAL A 19 3.82 8.31 -4.17
C VAL A 19 4.74 9.16 -5.04
N ALA A 20 5.53 10.07 -4.44
CA ALA A 20 6.47 10.92 -5.17
C ALA A 20 7.55 10.11 -5.91
N PHE A 21 8.05 9.05 -5.28
CA PHE A 21 9.03 8.15 -5.91
C PHE A 21 8.41 7.08 -6.82
N SER A 22 7.07 7.05 -6.97
CA SER A 22 6.39 5.99 -7.72
C SER A 22 6.86 5.85 -9.18
N PRO A 23 7.13 6.92 -9.97
CA PRO A 23 7.60 6.73 -11.34
C PRO A 23 8.94 5.97 -11.41
N TYR A 24 9.84 6.27 -10.46
CA TYR A 24 11.13 5.59 -10.35
C TYR A 24 10.98 4.15 -9.87
N LEU A 25 10.16 3.94 -8.82
CA LEU A 25 9.94 2.64 -8.22
C LEU A 25 9.26 1.67 -9.20
N LEU A 26 8.24 2.11 -9.94
CA LEU A 26 7.54 1.29 -10.93
C LEU A 26 8.45 0.91 -12.11
N LYS A 27 9.37 1.80 -12.51
CA LYS A 27 10.38 1.49 -13.55
C LYS A 27 11.37 0.42 -13.10
N LYS A 28 11.82 0.47 -11.83
CA LYS A 28 12.86 -0.42 -11.30
C LYS A 28 12.31 -1.75 -10.75
N ARG A 29 11.10 -1.73 -10.19
CA ARG A 29 10.49 -2.83 -9.43
C ARG A 29 9.10 -3.14 -9.99
N ARG A 30 9.04 -4.03 -10.98
CA ARG A 30 7.75 -4.46 -11.54
C ARG A 30 6.93 -5.32 -10.57
N ASP A 31 7.57 -5.90 -9.56
CA ASP A 31 6.93 -6.70 -8.52
C ASP A 31 5.95 -5.89 -7.65
N ILE A 32 6.22 -4.60 -7.44
CA ILE A 32 5.37 -3.71 -6.63
C ILE A 32 4.24 -3.06 -7.44
N MET A 33 4.25 -3.16 -8.77
CA MET A 33 3.26 -2.47 -9.62
C MET A 33 1.81 -2.82 -9.28
N LYS A 34 1.55 -4.07 -8.90
CA LYS A 34 0.23 -4.55 -8.48
C LYS A 34 -0.28 -3.93 -7.17
N TRP A 35 0.62 -3.46 -6.31
CA TRP A 35 0.29 -2.80 -5.04
C TRP A 35 0.06 -1.30 -5.22
N PHE A 36 0.53 -0.74 -6.34
CA PHE A 36 0.48 0.70 -6.58
C PHE A 36 -0.93 1.29 -6.60
N PRO A 37 -1.94 0.68 -7.26
CA PRO A 37 -3.31 1.22 -7.23
C PRO A 37 -3.88 1.33 -5.81
N ALA A 38 -3.64 0.30 -4.98
CA ALA A 38 -4.11 0.27 -3.60
C ALA A 38 -3.43 1.35 -2.75
N TYR A 39 -2.11 1.48 -2.92
CA TYR A 39 -1.33 2.49 -2.23
C TYR A 39 -1.69 3.92 -2.63
N TYR A 40 -1.97 4.15 -3.92
CA TYR A 40 -2.40 5.44 -4.42
C TYR A 40 -3.80 5.80 -3.90
N ALA A 41 -4.74 4.83 -3.88
CA ALA A 41 -6.05 5.04 -3.26
C ALA A 41 -5.91 5.41 -1.77
N LEU A 42 -5.04 4.74 -1.03
CA LEU A 42 -4.75 5.07 0.37
C LEU A 42 -4.19 6.49 0.53
N PHE A 43 -3.31 6.93 -0.37
CA PHE A 43 -2.83 8.32 -0.38
C PHE A 43 -3.99 9.32 -0.56
N ILE A 44 -4.91 9.05 -1.47
CA ILE A 44 -6.08 9.91 -1.70
C ILE A 44 -7.01 9.92 -0.48
N THR A 45 -7.14 8.80 0.25
CA THR A 45 -7.87 8.75 1.53
C THR A 45 -7.32 9.79 2.51
N PHE A 46 -6.03 9.70 2.87
CA PHE A 46 -5.43 10.64 3.83
C PHE A 46 -5.38 12.07 3.32
N LEU A 47 -5.24 12.27 2.01
CA LEU A 47 -5.34 13.60 1.41
C LEU A 47 -6.76 14.17 1.61
N SER A 48 -7.78 13.34 1.40
CA SER A 48 -9.19 13.73 1.56
C SER A 48 -9.51 14.04 3.02
N THR A 49 -9.07 13.21 3.97
CA THR A 49 -9.24 13.46 5.41
C THR A 49 -8.64 14.80 5.84
N ASN A 50 -7.43 15.10 5.36
CA ASN A 50 -6.81 16.40 5.65
C ASN A 50 -7.57 17.55 4.98
N LEU A 51 -8.05 17.37 3.73
CA LEU A 51 -8.82 18.40 3.03
C LEU A 51 -10.21 18.64 3.64
N GLU A 52 -10.87 17.59 4.15
CA GLU A 52 -12.13 17.69 4.90
C GLU A 52 -12.01 18.68 6.06
N ALA A 53 -10.85 18.68 6.74
CA ALA A 53 -10.60 19.59 7.85
C ALA A 53 -10.55 21.08 7.43
N PHE A 54 -10.31 21.38 6.15
CA PHE A 54 -10.12 22.76 5.65
C PHE A 54 -11.16 23.23 4.64
N TYR A 55 -11.75 22.34 3.84
CA TYR A 55 -12.55 22.70 2.68
C TYR A 55 -13.64 21.65 2.39
N ALA A 56 -14.87 22.08 2.13
CA ALA A 56 -16.01 21.26 1.68
C ALA A 56 -16.16 19.88 2.39
N PRO A 57 -16.44 19.85 3.71
CA PRO A 57 -16.32 18.66 4.55
C PRO A 57 -17.13 17.46 4.06
N ASP A 58 -18.39 17.65 3.63
CA ASP A 58 -19.23 16.55 3.16
C ASP A 58 -18.66 15.84 1.92
N THR A 59 -18.04 16.59 1.01
CA THR A 59 -17.46 16.05 -0.22
C THR A 59 -16.22 15.22 0.10
N PHE A 60 -15.32 15.75 0.93
CA PHE A 60 -14.07 15.06 1.25
C PHE A 60 -14.27 13.90 2.22
N ASN A 61 -15.25 13.97 3.11
CA ASN A 61 -15.68 12.84 3.93
C ASN A 61 -16.16 11.67 3.06
N PHE A 62 -16.99 11.95 2.05
CA PHE A 62 -17.39 10.94 1.07
C PHE A 62 -16.18 10.37 0.31
N MET A 63 -15.28 11.24 -0.18
CA MET A 63 -14.08 10.81 -0.90
C MET A 63 -13.18 9.94 -0.02
N GLU A 64 -12.94 10.32 1.23
CA GLU A 64 -12.17 9.54 2.19
C GLU A 64 -12.71 8.11 2.27
N HIS A 65 -13.99 7.96 2.62
CA HIS A 65 -14.62 6.66 2.81
C HIS A 65 -14.62 5.84 1.52
N PHE A 66 -14.92 6.48 0.38
CA PHE A 66 -14.89 5.84 -0.93
C PHE A 66 -13.48 5.29 -1.24
N PHE A 67 -12.45 6.12 -1.11
CA PHE A 67 -11.09 5.71 -1.41
C PHE A 67 -10.53 4.73 -0.38
N ALA A 68 -10.96 4.80 0.88
CA ALA A 68 -10.59 3.82 1.90
C ALA A 68 -11.11 2.42 1.55
N MET A 69 -12.37 2.31 1.12
CA MET A 69 -12.94 1.05 0.63
C MET A 69 -12.22 0.55 -0.63
N VAL A 70 -11.96 1.43 -1.59
CA VAL A 70 -11.23 1.09 -2.81
C VAL A 70 -9.82 0.60 -2.48
N ALA A 71 -9.10 1.27 -1.58
CA ALA A 71 -7.78 0.85 -1.12
C ALA A 71 -7.83 -0.56 -0.50
N GLY A 72 -8.79 -0.82 0.39
CA GLY A 72 -8.99 -2.14 1.00
C GLY A 72 -9.23 -3.24 -0.03
N VAL A 73 -10.16 -3.04 -0.96
CA VAL A 73 -10.47 -4.00 -2.03
C VAL A 73 -9.24 -4.26 -2.91
N LEU A 74 -8.54 -3.20 -3.34
CA LEU A 74 -7.34 -3.34 -4.17
C LEU A 74 -6.19 -4.03 -3.44
N MET A 75 -6.02 -3.80 -2.14
CA MET A 75 -5.04 -4.54 -1.32
C MET A 75 -5.38 -6.02 -1.26
N CYS A 76 -6.66 -6.37 -1.04
CA CYS A 76 -7.10 -7.77 -1.04
C CYS A 76 -6.85 -8.44 -2.40
N VAL A 77 -7.16 -7.77 -3.51
CA VAL A 77 -6.89 -8.27 -4.86
C VAL A 77 -5.40 -8.46 -5.11
N ALA A 78 -4.56 -7.48 -4.73
CA ALA A 78 -3.11 -7.57 -4.87
C ALA A 78 -2.51 -8.73 -4.05
N ALA A 79 -2.98 -8.90 -2.82
CA ALA A 79 -2.59 -10.01 -1.94
C ALA A 79 -3.03 -11.37 -2.52
N GLY A 80 -4.26 -11.48 -3.03
CA GLY A 80 -4.76 -12.68 -3.70
C GLY A 80 -3.95 -13.03 -4.96
N TYR A 81 -3.60 -12.03 -5.76
CA TYR A 81 -2.73 -12.22 -6.93
C TYR A 81 -1.33 -12.71 -6.53
N GLU A 82 -0.75 -12.18 -5.45
CA GLU A 82 0.52 -12.67 -4.92
C GLU A 82 0.44 -14.11 -4.43
N TYR A 83 -0.61 -14.42 -3.67
CA TYR A 83 -0.86 -15.75 -3.15
C TYR A 83 -0.98 -16.75 -4.29
N TYR A 84 -1.82 -16.45 -5.30
CA TYR A 84 -1.99 -17.28 -6.48
C TYR A 84 -0.68 -17.46 -7.26
N GLY A 85 0.07 -16.37 -7.47
CA GLY A 85 1.35 -16.41 -8.20
C GLY A 85 2.45 -17.22 -7.49
N LYS A 86 2.49 -17.20 -6.16
CA LYS A 86 3.52 -17.89 -5.35
C LYS A 86 3.17 -19.35 -5.07
N ILE A 87 1.91 -19.64 -4.73
CA ILE A 87 1.48 -20.96 -4.24
C ILE A 87 0.94 -21.84 -5.38
N LEU A 88 0.08 -21.30 -6.25
CA LEU A 88 -0.59 -22.11 -7.29
C LEU A 88 0.25 -22.26 -8.56
N LYS A 89 1.14 -21.30 -8.87
CA LYS A 89 2.07 -21.39 -10.01
C LYS A 89 3.45 -21.97 -9.67
N GLY A 90 3.62 -22.58 -8.50
CA GLY A 90 4.74 -23.48 -8.24
C GLY A 90 6.14 -22.84 -8.17
N LYS A 91 6.26 -21.51 -8.01
CA LYS A 91 7.53 -20.93 -7.54
C LYS A 91 7.65 -21.24 -6.05
N GLN A 92 7.97 -22.50 -5.75
CA GLN A 92 8.37 -22.95 -4.42
C GLN A 92 9.24 -21.85 -3.81
N LEU A 93 8.82 -21.35 -2.66
CA LEU A 93 9.72 -20.68 -1.74
C LEU A 93 10.91 -21.61 -1.59
N LYS A 94 12.02 -21.31 -2.28
CA LYS A 94 13.31 -21.94 -2.01
C LYS A 94 13.69 -21.48 -0.62
N VAL A 95 13.10 -22.12 0.39
CA VAL A 95 13.68 -22.19 1.72
C VAL A 95 14.95 -22.98 1.48
N SER A 96 16.01 -22.25 1.16
CA SER A 96 17.37 -22.78 1.17
C SER A 96 17.63 -23.14 2.62
N HIS A 97 17.22 -24.33 3.01
CA HIS A 97 17.72 -24.96 4.21
C HIS A 97 19.15 -25.30 3.87
N LYS A 98 20.03 -24.32 4.06
CA LYS A 98 21.46 -24.51 4.10
C LYS A 98 21.68 -25.46 5.28
N SER A 99 21.67 -26.77 4.98
CA SER A 99 22.17 -27.80 5.88
C SER A 99 23.59 -27.36 6.21
N ARG A 100 23.74 -26.74 7.39
CA ARG A 100 25.04 -26.48 7.99
C ARG A 100 25.64 -27.86 8.15
N GLY A 101 26.63 -28.16 7.31
CA GLY A 101 27.31 -29.44 7.31
C GLY A 101 27.67 -29.84 8.73
N MET A 102 27.20 -31.02 9.13
CA MET A 102 27.87 -31.77 10.18
C MET A 102 29.29 -31.99 9.69
N VAL A 103 30.24 -31.30 10.31
CA VAL A 103 31.64 -31.69 10.25
C VAL A 103 31.75 -32.91 11.15
N GLU A 104 31.67 -34.10 10.55
CA GLU A 104 32.17 -35.30 11.18
C GLU A 104 33.70 -35.34 11.04
N LYS A 105 34.33 -35.64 12.18
CA LYS A 105 35.73 -36.03 12.45
C LYS A 105 36.72 -34.90 12.72
#